data_AF-A0A374VZ88-F1
#
_entry.id   AF-A0A374VZ88-F1
#
_cell.length_a   1.000
_cell.length_b   1.000
_cell.length_c   1.000
_cell.angle_alpha   90.00
_cell.angle_beta   90.00
_cell.angle_gamma   90.00
#
_symmetry.space_group_name_H-M   'P 1'
#
loop_
_entity.id
_entity.type
_entity.pdbx_description
1 polymer ?
#
loop_
_entity_poly.entity_id
_entity_poly.type
_entity_poly.pdbx_seq_one_letter_code
_entity_poly.pdbx_strand_id
1 'polypeptide(L)' 'MKKKNELVPANSSESNFTLNVPDGRGTFEKGIDGRGNPFEKRTYENGDFLKQELLHSGELKVTAKKKIK' A
#
# COMPACT_ATOMS: atom_id res chain seq x y z
N MET A 1 -11.90 -12.30 2.29
CA MET A 1 -10.69 -11.45 2.42
C MET A 1 -11.12 -10.05 2.86
N LYS A 2 -10.49 -9.45 3.89
CA LYS A 2 -10.77 -8.08 4.32
C LYS A 2 -9.74 -7.13 3.69
N LYS A 3 -10.21 -6.02 3.13
CA LYS A 3 -9.39 -4.97 2.51
C LYS A 3 -9.60 -3.69 3.31
N LYS A 4 -8.52 -3.04 3.75
CA LYS A 4 -8.57 -1.72 4.39
C LYS A 4 -7.90 -0.73 3.42
N ASN A 5 -8.62 0.34 3.08
CA ASN A 5 -8.07 1.45 2.32
C ASN A 5 -8.00 2.65 3.26
N GLU A 6 -6.90 3.37 3.22
CA GLU A 6 -6.69 4.61 3.99
C GLU A 6 -6.12 5.67 3.05
N LEU A 7 -6.58 6.91 3.21
CA LEU A 7 -6.07 8.07 2.48
C LEU A 7 -5.21 8.88 3.44
N VAL A 8 -3.96 9.10 3.07
CA VAL A 8 -2.98 9.84 3.87
C VAL A 8 -2.45 10.99 3.02
N PRO A 9 -2.35 12.23 3.53
CA PRO A 9 -1.76 13.33 2.77
C PRO A 9 -0.30 13.00 2.38
N ALA A 10 0.10 13.24 1.12
CA ALA A 10 1.47 12.92 0.68
C ALA A 10 2.56 13.70 1.43
N ASN A 11 2.19 14.84 2.01
CA ASN A 11 3.10 15.75 2.72
C ASN A 11 3.11 15.51 4.24
N SER A 12 2.45 14.45 4.71
CA SER A 12 2.46 14.11 6.14
C SER A 12 3.84 13.58 6.53
N SER A 13 4.62 14.41 7.21
CA SER A 13 5.82 13.99 7.96
C SER A 13 5.47 13.00 9.11
N GLU A 14 4.17 12.79 9.37
CA GLU A 14 3.59 11.76 10.23
C GLU A 14 2.97 10.60 9.41
N SER A 15 3.55 10.23 8.27
CA SER A 15 3.22 8.96 7.60
C SER A 15 3.78 7.77 8.38
N ASN A 16 3.61 7.77 9.71
CA ASN A 16 3.74 6.59 10.58
C ASN A 16 2.47 5.75 10.43
N PHE A 17 2.20 5.31 9.20
CA PHE A 17 1.27 4.22 9.01
C PHE A 17 1.98 2.93 9.44
N THR A 18 1.91 2.60 10.74
CA THR A 18 2.32 1.30 11.24
C THR A 18 1.27 0.27 10.83
N LEU A 19 1.27 -0.12 9.55
CA LEU A 19 0.70 -1.41 9.19
C LEU A 19 1.54 -2.42 9.97
N ASN A 20 0.92 -3.32 10.73
CA ASN A 20 1.60 -4.51 11.21
C ASN A 20 2.04 -5.29 9.98
N VAL A 21 3.18 -4.90 9.42
CA VAL A 21 3.90 -5.56 8.35
C VAL A 21 4.28 -6.90 8.95
N PRO A 22 3.77 -8.02 8.42
CA PRO A 22 4.28 -9.32 8.82
C PRO A 22 5.80 -9.30 8.58
N ASP A 23 6.59 -9.64 9.61
CA ASP A 23 8.02 -9.90 9.43
C ASP A 23 8.17 -11.01 8.40
N GLY A 24 8.46 -10.62 7.17
CA GLY A 24 8.29 -11.50 6.03
C GLY A 24 8.99 -10.96 4.80
N ARG A 25 9.70 -11.86 4.12
CA ARG A 25 10.21 -11.61 2.78
C ARG A 25 9.01 -11.42 1.84
N GLY A 26 9.19 -10.60 0.82
CA GLY A 26 8.14 -10.27 -0.11
C GLY A 26 8.70 -9.71 -1.40
N THR A 27 7.87 -9.70 -2.45
CA THR A 27 8.20 -9.07 -3.72
C THR A 27 7.79 -7.61 -3.70
N PHE A 28 8.66 -6.75 -4.20
CA PHE A 28 8.39 -5.33 -4.38
C PHE A 28 8.14 -5.04 -5.85
N GLU A 29 7.09 -4.29 -6.12
CA GLU A 29 6.66 -3.87 -7.45
C GLU A 29 6.42 -2.36 -7.41
N LYS A 30 7.01 -1.65 -8.36
CA LYS A 30 6.81 -0.22 -8.57
C LYS A 30 6.37 0.02 -10.00
N GLY A 31 5.41 0.90 -10.20
CA GLY A 31 4.88 1.18 -11.53
C GLY A 31 3.91 2.33 -11.58
N ILE A 32 3.23 2.44 -12.70
CA ILE A 32 2.16 3.40 -12.95
C ILE A 32 0.85 2.61 -13.05
N ASP A 33 -0.18 3.01 -12.30
CA ASP A 33 -1.48 2.33 -12.34
C ASP A 33 -2.23 2.64 -13.66
N GLY A 34 -3.33 1.94 -13.92
CA GLY A 34 -4.14 2.15 -15.13
C GLY A 34 -4.78 3.54 -15.27
N ARG A 35 -4.55 4.44 -14.31
CA ARG A 35 -5.00 5.83 -14.30
C ARG A 35 -3.84 6.82 -14.34
N GLY A 36 -2.60 6.37 -14.54
CA GLY A 36 -1.42 7.22 -14.60
C GLY A 36 -0.80 7.56 -13.23
N ASN A 37 -1.29 6.98 -12.13
CA ASN A 37 -0.77 7.26 -10.79
C ASN A 37 0.45 6.40 -10.48
N PRO A 38 1.57 6.97 -9.99
CA PRO A 38 2.66 6.19 -9.44
C PRO A 38 2.18 5.32 -8.28
N PHE A 39 2.63 4.08 -8.23
CA PHE A 39 2.36 3.20 -7.11
C PHE A 39 3.57 2.35 -6.71
N GLU A 40 3.58 1.97 -5.45
CA GLU A 40 4.49 0.99 -4.87
C GLU A 40 3.68 -0.10 -4.18
N LYS A 41 4.02 -1.36 -4.43
CA LYS A 41 3.31 -2.51 -3.88
C LYS A 41 4.30 -3.52 -3.34
N ARG A 42 4.04 -3.99 -2.12
CA ARG A 42 4.76 -5.10 -1.49
C ARG A 42 3.81 -6.26 -1.29
N THR A 43 4.16 -7.43 -1.83
CA THR A 43 3.41 -8.67 -1.66
C THR A 43 4.23 -9.62 -0.79
N TYR A 44 3.67 -10.08 0.31
CA TYR A 44 4.34 -10.97 1.26
C TYR A 44 4.12 -12.43 0.90
N GLU A 45 5.02 -13.32 1.33
CA GLU A 45 4.94 -14.77 1.07
C GLU A 45 3.63 -15.41 1.54
N ASN A 46 3.03 -14.87 2.61
CA ASN A 46 1.74 -15.32 3.14
C ASN A 46 0.53 -14.93 2.25
N GLY A 47 0.76 -14.17 1.17
CA GLY A 47 -0.25 -13.66 0.25
C GLY A 47 -0.95 -12.37 0.70
N ASP A 48 -0.50 -11.76 1.80
CA ASP A 48 -0.87 -10.40 2.16
C ASP A 48 -0.20 -9.40 1.21
N PHE A 49 -0.78 -8.22 1.03
CA PHE A 49 -0.09 -7.13 0.33
C PHE A 49 -0.38 -5.76 0.91
N LEU A 50 0.58 -4.88 0.70
CA LEU A 50 0.52 -3.44 0.89
C LEU A 50 0.64 -2.77 -0.48
N LYS A 51 -0.22 -1.81 -0.81
CA LYS A 51 -0.09 -0.96 -2.01
C LYS A 51 -0.22 0.50 -1.60
N GLN A 52 0.69 1.35 -2.04
CA GLN A 52 0.65 2.80 -1.89
C GLN A 52 0.52 3.41 -3.29
N GLU A 53 -0.42 4.32 -3.49
CA GLU A 53 -0.69 4.99 -4.77
C GLU A 53 -0.69 6.50 -4.55
N LEU A 54 0.10 7.26 -5.32
CA LEU A 54 0.05 8.72 -5.30
C LEU A 54 -1.05 9.21 -6.23
N LEU A 55 -2.14 9.70 -5.64
CA LEU A 55 -3.27 10.23 -6.38
C LEU A 55 -2.94 11.60 -6.97
N HIS A 56 -3.65 11.95 -8.06
CA HIS A 56 -3.55 13.27 -8.69
C HIS A 56 -3.92 14.43 -7.74
N SER A 57 -4.68 14.16 -6.66
CA SER A 57 -4.99 15.13 -5.60
C SER A 57 -3.78 15.48 -4.72
N GLY A 58 -2.63 14.82 -4.89
CA GLY A 58 -1.49 14.93 -3.98
C GLY A 58 -1.67 14.12 -2.69
N GLU A 59 -2.62 13.18 -2.67
CA GLU A 59 -2.84 12.28 -1.54
C GLU A 59 -2.24 10.89 -1.82
N LEU A 60 -1.69 10.25 -0.80
CA LEU A 60 -1.27 8.85 -0.84
C LEU A 60 -2.41 7.95 -0.41
N LYS A 61 -2.87 7.09 -1.31
CA LYS A 61 -3.78 6.01 -0.98
C LYS A 61 -3.02 4.77 -0.57
N VAL A 62 -3.17 4.34 0.68
CA VAL A 62 -2.60 3.10 1.19
C VAL A 62 -3.69 2.03 1.23
N THR A 63 -3.41 0.88 0.62
CA THR A 63 -4.29 -0.27 0.58
C THR A 63 -3.58 -1.46 1.22
N ALA A 64 -4.17 -1.97 2.29
CA ALA A 64 -3.77 -3.22 2.91
C ALA A 64 -4.77 -4.32 2.55
N LYS A 65 -4.28 -5.47 2.12
CA LYS A 65 -5.11 -6.67 1.99
C LYS A 65 -4.49 -7.79 2.80
N LYS A 66 -5.26 -8.29 3.76
CA LYS A 66 -4.92 -9.49 4.52
C LYS A 66 -5.64 -10.69 3.93
N LYS A 67 -4.91 -11.74 3.57
CA LYS A 67 -5.46 -13.04 3.24
C LYS A 67 -6.04 -13.62 4.53
N ILE A 68 -7.36 -13.71 4.57
CA ILE A 68 -8.05 -14.40 5.67
C ILE A 68 -7.96 -15.88 5.30
N LYS A 69 -7.30 -16.67 6.16
CA LYS A 69 -7.28 -18.13 6.06
C LYS A 69 -8.63 -18.70 6.49
#